data_AF-A0A410V700-F1
#
_entry.id   AF-A0A410V700-F1
#
_cell.length_a   1.000
_cell.length_b   1.000
_cell.length_c   1.000
_cell.angle_alpha   90.00
_cell.angle_beta   90.00
_cell.angle_gamma   90.00
#
_symmetry.space_group_name_H-M   'P 1'
#
loop_
_entity.id
_entity.type
_entity.pdbx_description
1 polymer ?
#
loop_
_entity_poly.entity_id
_entity_poly.type
_entity_poly.pdbx_seq_one_letter_code
_entity_poly.pdbx_strand_id
1 'polypeptide(L)'
;MGAIETFIEELRAEPALSGHANQFEAAFKASRIEAAKNKHANNFLAALRLIVQRQDKSLVERFDAILKLTAFKGPVVGSVSKLVGWA
;
A
#
# COMPACT_ATOMS: atom_id res chain seq x y z
N MET A 1 -17.06 -9.21 -2.54
CA MET A 1 -15.66 -9.07 -3.00
C MET A 1 -15.19 -7.69 -2.56
N GLY A 2 -14.04 -7.58 -1.88
CA GLY A 2 -13.55 -6.30 -1.34
C GLY A 2 -12.77 -5.50 -2.39
N ALA A 3 -12.65 -4.18 -2.20
CA ALA A 3 -12.03 -3.28 -3.19
C ALA A 3 -10.57 -3.63 -3.49
N ILE A 4 -9.82 -4.14 -2.52
CA ILE A 4 -8.42 -4.56 -2.71
C ILE A 4 -8.35 -5.87 -3.48
N GLU A 5 -9.23 -6.82 -3.19
CA GLU A 5 -9.31 -8.08 -3.93
C GLU A 5 -9.65 -7.84 -5.41
N THR A 6 -10.58 -6.92 -5.71
CA THR A 6 -10.86 -6.50 -7.09
C THR A 6 -9.64 -5.88 -7.76
N PHE A 7 -8.91 -5.00 -7.06
CA PHE A 7 -7.69 -4.39 -7.59
C PHE A 7 -6.57 -5.39 -7.88
N ILE A 8 -6.43 -6.46 -7.08
CA ILE A 8 -5.47 -7.54 -7.35
C ILE A 8 -5.81 -8.25 -8.66
N GLU A 9 -7.10 -8.52 -8.91
CA GLU A 9 -7.54 -9.10 -10.18
C GLU A 9 -7.31 -8.15 -11.36
N GLU A 10 -7.55 -6.84 -11.18
CA GLU A 10 -7.21 -5.82 -12.18
C GLU A 10 -5.71 -5.83 -12.52
N LEU A 11 -4.84 -5.89 -11.51
CA LEU A 11 -3.38 -5.99 -11.70
C LEU A 11 -2.97 -7.28 -12.44
N ARG A 12 -3.65 -8.39 -12.15
CA ARG A 12 -3.38 -9.68 -12.80
C ARG A 12 -3.82 -9.69 -14.27
N ALA A 13 -4.91 -9.01 -14.58
CA ALA A 13 -5.44 -8.87 -15.93
C ALA A 13 -4.57 -7.97 -16.82
N GLU A 14 -3.80 -7.05 -16.24
CA GLU A 14 -2.87 -6.17 -16.95
C GLU A 14 -1.56 -6.89 -17.27
N PRO A 15 -1.24 -7.18 -18.56
CA PRO A 15 -0.05 -7.93 -18.94
C PRO A 15 1.26 -7.36 -18.38
N ALA A 16 1.38 -6.03 -18.34
CA ALA A 16 2.56 -5.33 -17.84
C ALA A 16 2.77 -5.47 -16.32
N LEU A 17 1.71 -5.77 -15.56
CA LEU A 17 1.73 -5.83 -14.09
C LEU A 17 1.45 -7.23 -13.54
N SER A 18 1.10 -8.19 -14.41
CA SER A 18 0.78 -9.58 -14.05
C SER A 18 1.83 -10.26 -13.17
N GLY A 19 3.13 -10.00 -13.42
CA GLY A 19 4.24 -10.53 -12.61
C GLY A 19 4.30 -9.97 -11.18
N HIS A 20 3.75 -8.78 -10.94
CA HIS A 20 3.74 -8.13 -9.63
C HIS A 20 2.48 -8.43 -8.82
N ALA A 21 1.37 -8.81 -9.47
CA ALA A 21 0.10 -9.08 -8.81
C ALA A 21 0.22 -10.14 -7.70
N ASN A 22 0.95 -11.23 -7.97
CA ASN A 22 1.14 -12.31 -6.99
C ASN A 22 2.00 -11.87 -5.78
N GLN A 23 3.01 -11.04 -6.01
CA GLN A 23 3.85 -10.49 -4.94
C GLN A 23 3.05 -9.53 -4.05
N PHE A 24 2.26 -8.66 -4.68
CA PHE A 24 1.36 -7.74 -3.99
C PHE A 24 0.30 -8.49 -3.16
N GLU A 25 -0.32 -9.53 -3.73
CA GLU A 25 -1.31 -10.37 -3.03
C GLU A 25 -0.70 -11.05 -1.79
N ALA A 26 0.51 -11.61 -1.91
CA ALA A 26 1.21 -12.24 -0.79
C ALA A 26 1.51 -11.22 0.33
N ALA A 27 2.03 -10.04 -0.03
CA ALA A 27 2.32 -8.96 0.92
C ALA A 27 1.05 -8.44 1.62
N PHE A 28 -0.05 -8.32 0.88
CA PHE A 28 -1.35 -7.92 1.43
C PHE A 28 -1.88 -8.95 2.44
N LYS A 29 -1.84 -10.25 2.10
CA LYS A 29 -2.28 -11.32 3.02
C LYS A 29 -1.45 -11.34 4.31
N ALA A 30 -0.13 -11.19 4.21
CA ALA A 30 0.75 -11.10 5.37
C ALA A 30 0.39 -9.89 6.24
N SER A 31 0.24 -8.70 5.63
CA SER A 31 -0.15 -7.47 6.33
C SER A 31 -1.52 -7.60 7.01
N ARG A 32 -2.46 -8.31 6.39
CA ARG A 32 -3.81 -8.57 6.95
C ARG A 32 -3.77 -9.42 8.21
N ILE A 33 -2.91 -10.44 8.25
CA ILE A 33 -2.71 -11.27 9.44
C ILE A 33 -2.10 -10.44 10.58
N GLU A 34 -1.14 -9.58 10.24
CA GLU A 34 -0.43 -8.76 11.22
C GLU A 34 -1.28 -7.59 11.78
N ALA A 35 -2.18 -7.03 10.96
CA ALA A 35 -3.02 -5.89 11.35
C ALA A 35 -3.92 -6.14 12.57
N ALA A 36 -4.26 -7.39 12.88
CA ALA A 36 -4.99 -7.73 14.09
C ALA A 36 -4.19 -7.45 15.38
N LYS A 37 -2.87 -7.42 15.29
CA LYS A 37 -1.94 -7.29 16.43
C LYS A 37 -1.07 -6.03 16.35
N ASN A 38 -1.04 -5.35 15.19
CA ASN A 38 -0.15 -4.23 14.93
C ASN A 38 -0.91 -3.02 14.34
N LYS A 39 -0.94 -1.91 15.09
CA LYS A 39 -1.56 -0.65 14.67
C LYS A 39 -0.94 -0.09 13.38
N HIS A 40 0.36 -0.26 13.18
CA HIS A 40 1.03 0.21 11.96
C HIS A 40 0.60 -0.60 10.74
N ALA A 41 0.50 -1.92 10.86
CA ALA A 41 -0.03 -2.78 9.80
C ALA A 41 -1.49 -2.43 9.49
N ASN A 42 -2.31 -2.16 10.51
CA ASN A 42 -3.69 -1.71 10.30
C ASN A 42 -3.77 -0.35 9.57
N ASN A 43 -2.97 0.63 9.98
CA ASN A 43 -2.89 1.93 9.30
C ASN A 43 -2.38 1.80 7.86
N PHE A 44 -1.44 0.90 7.61
CA PHE A 44 -0.95 0.59 6.26
C PHE A 44 -2.07 0.03 5.38
N LEU A 45 -2.87 -0.92 5.88
CA LEU A 45 -4.04 -1.44 5.16
C LEU A 45 -5.10 -0.37 4.89
N ALA A 46 -5.31 0.55 5.82
CA ALA A 46 -6.20 1.68 5.63
C ALA A 46 -5.69 2.61 4.50
N ALA A 47 -4.39 2.92 4.48
CA ALA A 47 -3.77 3.68 3.41
C ALA A 47 -3.87 2.97 2.04
N LEU A 48 -3.63 1.66 2.00
CA LEU A 48 -3.82 0.86 0.79
C LEU A 48 -5.26 0.93 0.27
N ARG A 49 -6.26 0.82 1.16
CA ARG A 49 -7.68 0.96 0.76
C ARG A 49 -7.95 2.32 0.11
N LEU A 50 -7.43 3.40 0.70
CA LEU A 50 -7.61 4.74 0.16
C LEU A 50 -7.02 4.86 -1.25
N ILE A 51 -5.81 4.34 -1.48
CA ILE A 51 -5.15 4.39 -2.80
C ILE A 51 -5.95 3.58 -3.83
N VAL A 52 -6.36 2.36 -3.48
CA VAL A 52 -7.09 1.48 -4.40
C VAL A 52 -8.45 2.06 -4.80
N GLN A 53 -9.11 2.77 -3.90
CA GLN A 53 -10.42 3.39 -4.13
C GLN A 53 -10.37 4.66 -4.98
N ARG A 54 -9.18 5.18 -5.35
CA ARG A 54 -9.05 6.36 -6.21
C ARG A 54 -9.44 6.09 -7.65
N GLN A 55 -10.70 6.34 -7.98
CA GLN A 55 -11.21 6.20 -9.35
C GLN A 55 -10.70 7.30 -10.31
N ASP A 56 -10.17 8.40 -9.77
CA ASP A 56 -9.55 9.47 -10.53
C ASP A 56 -8.14 9.11 -11.06
N LYS A 57 -7.64 7.92 -10.73
CA LYS A 57 -6.29 7.44 -11.04
C LYS A 57 -6.31 6.13 -11.81
N SER A 58 -5.42 6.01 -12.79
CA SER A 58 -5.24 4.78 -13.55
C SER A 58 -4.73 3.64 -12.65
N LEU A 59 -4.89 2.39 -13.12
CA LEU A 59 -4.39 1.21 -12.43
C LEU A 59 -2.88 1.32 -12.14
N VAL A 60 -2.10 1.79 -13.13
CA VAL A 60 -0.65 1.98 -13.02
C VAL A 60 -0.30 3.05 -11.99
N GLU A 61 -0.99 4.20 -11.98
CA GLU A 61 -0.76 5.26 -10.99
C GLU A 61 -1.09 4.80 -9.57
N ARG A 62 -2.19 4.05 -9.40
CA ARG A 62 -2.55 3.47 -8.10
C ARG A 62 -1.48 2.47 -7.64
N PHE A 63 -0.96 1.65 -8.54
CA PHE A 63 0.11 0.70 -8.24
C PHE A 63 1.44 1.40 -7.91
N ASP A 64 1.83 2.42 -8.67
CA ASP A 64 3.01 3.24 -8.40
C ASP A 64 2.92 3.96 -7.04
N ALA A 65 1.73 4.48 -6.68
CA ALA A 65 1.51 5.06 -5.36
C ALA A 65 1.67 4.03 -4.22
N ILE A 66 1.22 2.78 -4.42
CA ILE A 66 1.44 1.68 -3.48
C ILE A 66 2.92 1.33 -3.38
N LEU A 67 3.63 1.28 -4.49
CA LEU A 67 5.08 1.07 -4.48
C LEU A 67 5.80 2.19 -3.74
N LYS A 68 5.43 3.45 -3.95
CA LYS A 68 6.00 4.59 -3.19
C LYS A 68 5.70 4.52 -1.70
N LEU A 69 4.51 4.07 -1.31
CA LEU A 69 4.13 3.86 0.08
C LEU A 69 5.00 2.78 0.76
N THR A 70 5.37 1.74 0.02
CA THR A 70 6.17 0.60 0.51
C THR A 70 7.68 0.78 0.30
N ALA A 71 8.09 1.60 -0.65
CA ALA A 71 9.47 1.92 -1.00
C ALA A 71 10.11 2.96 -0.08
N PHE A 72 9.45 3.35 1.02
CA PHE A 72 10.10 4.05 2.14
C PHE A 72 11.19 3.14 2.75
N LYS A 73 12.34 3.03 2.07
CA LYS A 73 13.65 2.76 2.66
C LYS A 73 14.14 4.07 3.30
N GLY A 74 13.40 4.57 4.27
CA GLY A 74 13.89 5.65 5.14
C GLY A 74 14.65 5.03 6.31
N PRO A 75 15.75 5.62 6.78
CA PRO A 75 16.40 5.16 8.01
C PRO A 75 15.37 5.19 9.14
N VAL A 76 15.37 4.16 10.00
CA VAL A 76 14.70 4.20 11.29
C VAL A 76 15.40 5.31 12.09
N VAL A 77 14.91 6.55 11.98
CA VAL A 77 15.40 7.68 12.76
C VAL A 77 14.34 7.97 13.80
N GLY A 78 14.72 7.72 15.06
CA GLY A 78 13.97 8.16 16.21
C GLY A 78 13.78 9.68 16.20
N SER A 79 12.83 10.13 17.00
CA SER A 79 12.52 11.54 17.27
C SER A 79 11.76 12.28 16.16
N VAL A 80 10.44 12.36 16.36
CA VAL A 80 9.51 13.29 15.71
C VAL A 80 9.73 14.75 16.18
N SER A 81 10.75 15.05 16.98
CA SER A 81 10.86 16.35 17.66
C SER A 81 11.47 17.51 16.84
N LYS A 82 11.69 17.39 15.52
CA LYS A 82 12.33 18.49 14.74
C LYS A 82 11.73 18.82 13.37
N LEU A 83 10.48 18.45 13.08
CA LEU A 83 9.83 18.80 11.80
C LEU A 83 8.65 19.77 11.89
N VAL A 84 8.34 20.29 13.08
CA VAL A 84 7.50 21.48 13.21
C VAL A 84 8.40 22.64 13.61
N GLY A 85 8.91 23.34 12.59
CA GLY A 85 9.40 24.70 12.76
C GLY A 85 8.25 25.60 13.17
N TRP A 86 8.08 25.76 14.48
CA TRP A 86 7.64 27.03 15.05
C TRP A 86 8.91 27.70 15.58
N ALA A 87 9.01 29.00 15.32
CA ALA A 87 10.13 29.86 15.70
C ALA A 87 10.49 29.76 17.18
#